data_AF-B0RZN1-F1
#
_entry.id   AF-B0RZN1-F1
#
_cell.length_a   1.000
_cell.length_b   1.000
_cell.length_c   1.000
_cell.angle_alpha   90.00
_cell.angle_beta   90.00
_cell.angle_gamma   90.00
#
_symmetry.space_group_name_H-M   'P 1'
#
loop_
_entity.id
_entity.type
_entity.pdbx_description
1 polymer ?
#
loop_
_entity_poly.entity_id
_entity_poly.type
_entity_poly.pdbx_seq_one_letter_code
_entity_poly.pdbx_strand_id
1 'polypeptide(L)'
;MKIVESLFDVCYLMIVVAFGVRLLLEKKNGAKLFGIMAMVLGLGDGFHLIPRVISHLSPGGFEAHAAVLSWGQFVTSITMTIFYVLYYHYYRMQSNDTDNVKKWLIYGLAISRIGLVLLPQNNWGTADGNYMFGIYRNIPFLIMGILLVVWSYKKKEILAFKHMWILISLSFLFYVPVVLFSKTVPAIGALMMPKTVAYLLIVWMGFKYFVTDFGANNLFANSITILIIGFIGGVFYREFTKFYAFTDATHLGKVHVHTLVLGFVVSLLMYLLAKDMKDVKSLKKPYEIYLTGLVFTIANMVVIGIYEVVREGLDVIVRAAIDGTSGIGHIVLAVGIVWMFVRAYNLKISE
;
A
#
# COMPACT_ATOMS: atom_id res chain seq x y z
N MET A 1 6.55 17.95 8.25
CA MET A 1 5.57 16.86 8.44
C MET A 1 4.88 16.48 7.13
N LYS A 2 4.22 17.42 6.43
CA LYS A 2 3.48 17.20 5.16
C LYS A 2 4.20 16.31 4.14
N ILE A 3 5.44 16.63 3.75
CA ILE A 3 6.23 15.83 2.78
C ILE A 3 6.47 14.40 3.28
N VAL A 4 6.80 14.24 4.57
CA VAL A 4 7.10 12.93 5.17
C VAL A 4 5.86 12.05 5.17
N GLU A 5 4.71 12.60 5.54
CA GLU A 5 3.43 11.88 5.50
C GLU A 5 3.02 11.54 4.07
N SER A 6 3.19 12.47 3.13
CA SER A 6 2.87 12.21 1.72
C SER A 6 3.79 11.14 1.11
N LEU A 7 5.09 11.16 1.43
CA LEU A 7 6.03 10.12 1.00
C LEU A 7 5.67 8.77 1.62
N PHE A 8 5.30 8.73 2.90
CA PHE A 8 4.86 7.51 3.54
C PHE A 8 3.62 6.93 2.85
N ASP A 9 2.61 7.75 2.58
CA ASP A 9 1.36 7.32 1.94
C ASP A 9 1.61 6.77 0.54
N VAL A 10 2.42 7.46 -0.27
CA VAL A 10 2.78 7.00 -1.62
C VAL A 10 3.63 5.73 -1.57
N CYS A 11 4.64 5.66 -0.69
CA CYS A 11 5.43 4.44 -0.52
C CYS A 11 4.57 3.25 -0.10
N TYR A 12 3.66 3.45 0.87
CA TYR A 12 2.72 2.45 1.32
C TYR A 12 1.88 1.90 0.16
N LEU A 13 1.22 2.79 -0.61
CA LEU A 13 0.39 2.39 -1.74
C LEU A 13 1.19 1.60 -2.77
N MET A 14 2.38 2.09 -3.14
CA MET A 14 3.24 1.41 -4.10
C MET A 14 3.65 0.02 -3.63
N ILE A 15 4.08 -0.12 -2.37
CA ILE A 15 4.55 -1.40 -1.82
C ILE A 15 3.39 -2.39 -1.69
N VAL A 16 2.24 -1.96 -1.17
CA VAL A 16 1.08 -2.84 -1.01
C VAL A 16 0.57 -3.34 -2.37
N VAL A 17 0.44 -2.45 -3.36
CA VAL A 17 0.04 -2.83 -4.71
C VAL A 17 1.09 -3.73 -5.37
N ALA A 18 2.38 -3.42 -5.23
CA ALA A 18 3.45 -4.26 -5.77
C ALA A 18 3.45 -5.67 -5.15
N PHE A 19 3.31 -5.80 -3.83
CA PHE A 19 3.17 -7.10 -3.18
C PHE A 19 1.88 -7.82 -3.59
N GLY A 20 0.76 -7.10 -3.75
CA GLY A 20 -0.48 -7.66 -4.26
C GLY A 20 -0.29 -8.29 -5.64
N VAL A 21 0.25 -7.53 -6.60
CA VAL A 21 0.55 -8.04 -7.95
C VAL A 21 1.52 -9.22 -7.89
N ARG A 22 2.59 -9.12 -7.11
CA ARG A 22 3.60 -10.17 -7.00
C ARG A 22 3.05 -11.48 -6.42
N LEU A 23 2.11 -11.39 -5.48
CA LEU A 23 1.39 -12.54 -4.91
C LEU A 23 0.39 -13.16 -5.89
N LEU A 24 -0.19 -12.39 -6.81
CA LEU A 24 -1.07 -12.93 -7.86
C LEU A 24 -0.30 -13.81 -8.87
N LEU A 25 1.01 -13.58 -9.03
CA LEU A 25 1.89 -14.40 -9.86
C LEU A 25 2.30 -15.71 -9.18
N GLU A 26 2.10 -15.84 -7.87
CA GLU A 26 2.46 -17.05 -7.12
C GLU A 26 1.45 -18.19 -7.34
N LYS A 27 1.99 -19.41 -7.45
CA LYS A 27 1.19 -20.63 -7.68
C LYS A 27 0.81 -21.35 -6.39
N LYS A 28 1.43 -21.01 -5.25
CA LYS A 28 1.14 -21.63 -3.96
C LYS A 28 -0.33 -21.41 -3.58
N ASN A 29 -0.96 -22.45 -3.05
CA ASN A 29 -2.36 -22.37 -2.63
C ASN A 29 -2.53 -21.23 -1.60
N GLY A 30 -3.53 -20.38 -1.80
CA GLY A 30 -3.79 -19.21 -0.97
C GLY A 30 -3.03 -17.94 -1.31
N ALA A 31 -1.94 -18.00 -2.09
CA ALA A 31 -1.17 -16.82 -2.45
C ALA A 31 -2.02 -15.82 -3.25
N LYS A 32 -2.80 -16.31 -4.22
CA LYS A 32 -3.70 -15.47 -5.02
C LYS A 32 -4.78 -14.77 -4.19
N LEU A 33 -5.40 -15.49 -3.25
CA LEU A 33 -6.39 -14.90 -2.34
C LEU A 33 -5.77 -13.76 -1.52
N PHE A 34 -4.56 -13.99 -0.99
CA PHE A 34 -3.84 -12.97 -0.24
C PHE A 34 -3.38 -11.81 -1.13
N GLY A 35 -3.03 -12.07 -2.38
CA GLY A 35 -2.76 -11.05 -3.40
C GLY A 35 -3.99 -10.18 -3.68
N ILE A 36 -5.17 -10.77 -3.84
CA ILE A 36 -6.44 -10.04 -3.98
C ILE A 36 -6.70 -9.18 -2.74
N MET A 37 -6.48 -9.70 -1.54
CA MET A 37 -6.60 -8.92 -0.30
C MET A 37 -5.71 -7.68 -0.33
N ALA A 38 -4.43 -7.83 -0.68
CA ALA A 38 -3.49 -6.71 -0.77
C ALA A 38 -3.90 -5.70 -1.86
N MET A 39 -4.42 -6.17 -3.01
CA MET A 39 -4.93 -5.28 -4.06
C MET A 39 -6.17 -4.50 -3.60
N VAL A 40 -7.14 -5.14 -2.94
CA VAL A 40 -8.33 -4.48 -2.40
C VAL A 40 -7.96 -3.43 -1.36
N LEU A 41 -6.98 -3.73 -0.50
CA LEU A 41 -6.46 -2.80 0.49
C LEU A 41 -5.78 -1.60 -0.18
N GLY A 42 -4.78 -1.83 -1.04
CA GLY A 42 -4.00 -0.76 -1.66
C GLY A 42 -4.84 0.13 -2.59
N LEU A 43 -5.66 -0.46 -3.46
CA LEU A 43 -6.54 0.30 -4.36
C LEU A 43 -7.62 1.04 -3.59
N GLY A 44 -8.20 0.41 -2.56
CA GLY A 44 -9.20 1.04 -1.70
C GLY A 44 -8.65 2.24 -0.94
N ASP A 45 -7.50 2.05 -0.26
CA ASP A 45 -6.82 3.13 0.48
C ASP A 45 -6.39 4.27 -0.45
N GLY A 46 -6.09 3.99 -1.73
CA GLY A 46 -5.77 5.01 -2.73
C GLY A 46 -6.83 6.11 -2.85
N PHE A 47 -8.13 5.76 -2.74
CA PHE A 47 -9.22 6.73 -2.78
C PHE A 47 -9.24 7.71 -1.61
N HIS A 48 -8.54 7.41 -0.51
CA HIS A 48 -8.42 8.29 0.64
C HIS A 48 -7.02 8.92 0.74
N LEU A 49 -5.97 8.13 0.54
CA LEU A 49 -4.59 8.54 0.70
C LEU A 49 -4.13 9.48 -0.42
N ILE A 50 -4.57 9.28 -1.68
CA ILE A 50 -4.22 10.22 -2.76
C ILE A 50 -4.84 11.61 -2.49
N PRO A 51 -6.15 11.74 -2.17
CA PRO A 51 -6.71 13.02 -1.73
C PRO A 51 -6.02 13.62 -0.50
N ARG A 52 -5.57 12.80 0.46
CA ARG A 52 -4.78 13.27 1.61
C ARG A 52 -3.44 13.85 1.17
N VAL A 53 -2.72 13.19 0.26
CA VAL A 53 -1.47 13.71 -0.33
C VAL A 53 -1.72 15.04 -1.03
N ILE A 54 -2.78 15.14 -1.85
CA ILE A 54 -3.19 16.40 -2.50
C ILE A 54 -3.47 17.49 -1.44
N SER A 55 -4.26 17.17 -0.42
CA SER A 55 -4.59 18.10 0.67
C SER A 55 -3.34 18.63 1.39
N HIS A 56 -2.30 17.81 1.57
CA HIS A 56 -1.04 18.28 2.14
C HIS A 56 -0.30 19.27 1.24
N LEU A 57 -0.41 19.09 -0.07
CA LEU A 57 0.42 19.73 -1.09
C LEU A 57 -0.30 20.88 -1.83
N SER A 58 -1.58 21.08 -1.58
CA SER A 58 -2.39 22.18 -2.12
C SER A 58 -2.54 23.34 -1.14
N PRO A 59 -2.78 24.56 -1.65
CA PRO A 59 -3.36 25.65 -0.87
C PRO A 59 -4.72 25.23 -0.28
N GLY A 60 -5.10 25.78 0.87
CA GLY A 60 -6.39 25.45 1.52
C GLY A 60 -6.44 24.11 2.26
N GLY A 61 -5.41 23.27 2.13
CA GLY A 61 -5.22 22.11 3.00
C GLY A 61 -6.35 21.06 2.93
N PHE A 62 -6.65 20.47 4.09
CA PHE A 62 -7.71 19.46 4.25
C PHE A 62 -9.12 20.05 4.13
N GLU A 63 -9.32 21.32 4.45
CA GLU A 63 -10.63 21.99 4.39
C GLU A 63 -11.11 22.11 2.94
N ALA A 64 -10.23 22.53 2.04
CA ALA A 64 -10.54 22.64 0.61
C ALA A 64 -10.89 21.29 -0.06
N HIS A 65 -10.40 20.18 0.50
CA HIS A 65 -10.54 18.85 -0.07
C HIS A 65 -11.47 17.94 0.73
N ALA A 66 -12.22 18.49 1.69
CA ALA A 66 -13.01 17.73 2.65
C ALA A 66 -14.05 16.82 1.98
N ALA A 67 -14.68 17.28 0.89
CA ALA A 67 -15.64 16.49 0.12
C ALA A 67 -15.02 15.22 -0.50
N VAL A 68 -13.85 15.37 -1.14
CA VAL A 68 -13.15 14.24 -1.78
C VAL A 68 -12.63 13.27 -0.73
N LEU A 69 -12.09 13.78 0.39
CA LEU A 69 -11.67 12.97 1.53
C LEU A 69 -12.84 12.17 2.13
N SER A 70 -14.03 12.79 2.21
CA SER A 70 -15.27 12.15 2.67
C SER A 70 -15.67 10.99 1.76
N TRP A 71 -15.64 11.17 0.44
CA TRP A 71 -15.86 10.07 -0.51
C TRP A 71 -14.76 9.00 -0.48
N GLY A 72 -13.51 9.38 -0.22
CA GLY A 72 -12.43 8.43 0.03
C GLY A 72 -12.69 7.52 1.24
N GLN A 73 -13.24 8.09 2.32
CA GLN A 73 -13.66 7.34 3.50
C GLN A 73 -14.82 6.38 3.22
N PHE A 74 -15.76 6.76 2.35
CA PHE A 74 -16.83 5.88 1.87
C PHE A 74 -16.25 4.64 1.18
N VAL A 75 -15.39 4.84 0.18
CA VAL A 75 -14.78 3.74 -0.58
C VAL A 75 -13.95 2.85 0.34
N THR A 76 -13.09 3.43 1.18
CA THR A 76 -12.28 2.66 2.15
C THR A 76 -13.12 1.89 3.16
N SER A 77 -14.27 2.42 3.59
CA SER A 77 -15.18 1.69 4.49
C SER A 77 -15.69 0.40 3.83
N ILE A 78 -16.01 0.44 2.54
CA ILE A 78 -16.43 -0.73 1.76
C ILE A 78 -15.25 -1.67 1.54
N THR A 79 -14.12 -1.19 1.01
CA THR A 79 -12.98 -2.04 0.67
C THR A 79 -12.36 -2.69 1.92
N MET A 80 -12.31 -2.00 3.05
CA MET A 80 -11.86 -2.60 4.32
C MET A 80 -12.81 -3.69 4.79
N THR A 81 -14.12 -3.55 4.56
CA THR A 81 -15.08 -4.63 4.87
C THR A 81 -14.78 -5.86 4.02
N ILE A 82 -14.58 -5.66 2.73
CA ILE A 82 -14.23 -6.74 1.79
C ILE A 82 -12.89 -7.37 2.18
N PHE A 83 -11.89 -6.57 2.56
CA PHE A 83 -10.58 -7.06 3.02
C PHE A 83 -10.72 -8.05 4.18
N TYR A 84 -11.53 -7.73 5.20
CA TYR A 84 -11.72 -8.63 6.35
C TYR A 84 -12.57 -9.85 6.03
N VAL A 85 -13.51 -9.76 5.09
CA VAL A 85 -14.22 -10.93 4.55
C VAL A 85 -13.24 -11.84 3.82
N LEU A 86 -12.37 -11.30 2.97
CA LEU A 86 -11.33 -12.06 2.28
C LEU A 86 -10.32 -12.66 3.26
N TYR A 87 -9.93 -11.91 4.31
CA TYR A 87 -9.11 -12.43 5.40
C TYR A 87 -9.79 -13.61 6.11
N TYR A 88 -11.11 -13.56 6.32
CA TYR A 88 -11.84 -14.70 6.86
C TYR A 88 -11.78 -15.93 5.94
N HIS A 89 -11.91 -15.76 4.63
CA HIS A 89 -11.72 -16.87 3.68
C HIS A 89 -10.29 -17.41 3.70
N TYR A 90 -9.30 -16.53 3.83
CA TYR A 90 -7.91 -16.91 4.02
C TYR A 90 -7.75 -17.73 5.31
N TYR A 91 -8.34 -17.27 6.42
CA TYR A 91 -8.36 -17.98 7.69
C TYR A 91 -8.92 -19.39 7.50
N ARG A 92 -10.13 -19.52 6.91
CA ARG A 92 -10.77 -20.83 6.70
C ARG A 92 -9.90 -21.79 5.90
N MET A 93 -9.29 -21.30 4.83
CA MET A 93 -8.45 -22.11 3.95
C MET A 93 -7.18 -22.58 4.65
N GLN A 94 -6.52 -21.73 5.43
CA GLN A 94 -5.28 -22.11 6.13
C GLN A 94 -5.53 -22.95 7.38
N SER A 95 -6.69 -22.81 8.03
CA SER A 95 -7.04 -23.60 9.22
C SER A 95 -7.93 -24.81 8.93
N ASN A 96 -8.33 -25.03 7.67
CA ASN A 96 -9.37 -25.99 7.25
C ASN A 96 -10.68 -25.84 8.05
N ASP A 97 -11.07 -24.61 8.39
CA ASP A 97 -12.26 -24.34 9.20
C ASP A 97 -13.53 -24.38 8.33
N THR A 98 -14.38 -25.37 8.57
CA THR A 98 -15.62 -25.62 7.82
C THR A 98 -16.87 -25.02 8.47
N ASP A 99 -16.71 -24.25 9.56
CA ASP A 99 -17.82 -23.74 10.37
C ASP A 99 -18.69 -22.73 9.59
N ASN A 100 -19.95 -23.11 9.36
CA ASN A 100 -20.91 -22.28 8.66
C ASN A 100 -21.50 -21.16 9.53
N VAL A 101 -21.50 -21.30 10.86
CA VAL A 101 -21.97 -20.26 11.78
C VAL A 101 -21.01 -19.07 11.73
N LYS A 102 -19.70 -19.31 11.83
CA LYS A 102 -18.68 -18.26 11.66
C LYS A 102 -18.81 -17.57 10.30
N LYS A 103 -19.08 -18.33 9.24
CA LYS A 103 -19.23 -17.81 7.87
C LYS A 103 -20.40 -16.83 7.79
N TRP A 104 -21.58 -17.25 8.25
CA TRP A 104 -22.77 -16.40 8.20
C TRP A 104 -22.66 -15.21 9.14
N LEU A 105 -21.97 -15.35 10.27
CA LEU A 105 -21.68 -14.23 11.17
C LEU A 105 -20.84 -13.15 10.48
N ILE A 106 -19.74 -13.53 9.81
CA ILE A 106 -18.88 -12.59 9.08
C ILE A 106 -19.65 -11.91 7.94
N TYR A 107 -20.42 -12.66 7.16
CA TYR A 107 -21.24 -12.09 6.09
C TYR A 107 -22.35 -11.18 6.62
N GLY A 108 -23.02 -11.54 7.72
CA GLY A 108 -24.02 -10.70 8.36
C GLY A 108 -23.44 -9.37 8.83
N LEU A 109 -22.27 -9.38 9.48
CA LEU A 109 -21.56 -8.17 9.90
C LEU A 109 -21.11 -7.32 8.70
N ALA A 110 -20.65 -7.95 7.62
CA ALA A 110 -20.24 -7.26 6.40
C ALA A 110 -21.43 -6.59 5.70
N ILE A 111 -22.54 -7.30 5.52
CA ILE A 111 -23.78 -6.78 4.92
C ILE A 111 -24.32 -5.63 5.78
N SER A 112 -24.36 -5.82 7.10
CA SER A 112 -24.78 -4.77 8.05
C SER A 112 -23.91 -3.51 7.89
N ARG A 113 -22.58 -3.66 7.86
CA ARG A 113 -21.66 -2.52 7.66
C ARG A 113 -21.88 -1.84 6.32
N ILE A 114 -21.95 -2.58 5.23
CA ILE A 114 -22.14 -2.02 3.89
C ILE A 114 -23.48 -1.28 3.82
N GLY A 115 -24.55 -1.87 4.34
CA GLY A 115 -25.85 -1.22 4.47
C GLY A 115 -25.75 0.11 5.22
N LEU A 116 -25.11 0.12 6.40
CA LEU A 116 -24.90 1.34 7.18
C LEU A 116 -24.03 2.39 6.47
N VAL A 117 -23.08 1.98 5.63
CA VAL A 117 -22.24 2.88 4.83
C VAL A 117 -23.02 3.53 3.68
N LEU A 118 -23.95 2.80 3.06
CA LEU A 118 -24.75 3.26 1.91
C LEU A 118 -25.88 4.22 2.31
N LEU A 119 -26.26 4.24 3.59
CA LEU A 119 -27.32 5.09 4.09
C LEU A 119 -26.99 6.59 3.90
N PRO A 120 -27.92 7.42 3.39
CA PRO A 120 -27.67 8.84 3.11
C PRO A 120 -27.32 9.66 4.36
N GLN A 121 -27.72 9.19 5.55
CA GLN A 121 -27.47 9.82 6.84
C GLN A 121 -25.98 9.95 7.18
N ASN A 122 -25.08 9.27 6.45
CA ASN A 122 -23.64 9.47 6.59
C ASN A 122 -23.17 10.86 6.14
N ASN A 123 -23.97 11.58 5.33
CA ASN A 123 -23.66 12.89 4.77
C ASN A 123 -22.31 12.90 4.02
N TRP A 124 -22.08 11.89 3.17
CA TRP A 124 -20.88 11.81 2.34
C TRP A 124 -20.73 13.04 1.43
N GLY A 125 -19.49 13.45 1.19
CA GLY A 125 -19.18 14.66 0.42
C GLY A 125 -19.24 15.96 1.22
N THR A 126 -19.55 15.92 2.51
CA THR A 126 -19.48 17.08 3.42
C THR A 126 -18.24 17.01 4.31
N ALA A 127 -17.80 18.17 4.83
CA ALA A 127 -16.62 18.27 5.68
C ALA A 127 -16.81 17.59 7.04
N ASP A 128 -17.96 17.82 7.67
CA ASP A 128 -18.23 17.27 8.99
C ASP A 128 -18.72 15.83 8.93
N GLY A 129 -19.43 15.42 7.87
CA GLY A 129 -20.14 14.15 7.84
C GLY A 129 -21.05 13.94 9.07
N ASN A 130 -21.55 12.73 9.28
CA ASN A 130 -22.31 12.40 10.47
C ASN A 130 -21.48 11.56 11.46
N TYR A 131 -21.14 12.15 12.62
CA TYR A 131 -20.36 11.49 13.66
C TYR A 131 -21.01 10.19 14.18
N MET A 132 -22.31 10.22 14.47
CA MET A 132 -23.04 9.07 15.02
C MET A 132 -23.11 7.92 14.01
N PHE A 133 -23.37 8.22 12.74
CA PHE A 133 -23.32 7.21 11.68
C PHE A 133 -21.89 6.69 11.45
N GLY A 134 -20.88 7.53 11.66
CA GLY A 134 -19.48 7.14 11.76
C GLY A 134 -19.22 6.07 12.82
N ILE A 135 -19.87 6.18 13.99
CA ILE A 135 -19.80 5.13 15.04
C ILE A 135 -20.58 3.89 14.59
N TYR A 136 -21.84 4.04 14.16
CA TYR A 136 -22.72 2.91 13.84
C TYR A 136 -22.12 2.00 12.77
N ARG A 137 -21.60 2.54 11.66
CA ARG A 137 -20.99 1.74 10.60
C ARG A 137 -19.69 1.04 11.02
N ASN A 138 -19.07 1.47 12.11
CA ASN A 138 -17.85 0.88 12.64
C ASN A 138 -18.07 -0.12 13.78
N ILE A 139 -19.27 -0.19 14.37
CA ILE A 139 -19.61 -1.23 15.35
C ILE A 139 -19.54 -2.63 14.71
N PRO A 140 -20.20 -2.93 13.57
CA PRO A 140 -20.08 -4.25 12.94
C PRO A 140 -18.64 -4.55 12.50
N PHE A 141 -17.89 -3.50 12.11
CA PHE A 141 -16.48 -3.65 11.74
C PHE A 141 -15.61 -4.08 12.91
N LEU A 142 -15.77 -3.43 14.06
CA LEU A 142 -15.01 -3.72 15.27
C LEU A 142 -15.32 -5.14 15.75
N ILE A 143 -16.60 -5.55 15.74
CA ILE A 143 -16.99 -6.92 16.09
C ILE A 143 -16.31 -7.93 15.15
N MET A 144 -16.37 -7.68 13.83
CA MET A 144 -15.70 -8.54 12.84
C MET A 144 -14.19 -8.64 13.09
N GLY A 145 -13.54 -7.52 13.39
CA GLY A 145 -12.14 -7.45 13.76
C GLY A 145 -11.80 -8.29 14.99
N ILE A 146 -12.54 -8.10 16.09
CA ILE A 146 -12.36 -8.84 17.35
C ILE A 146 -12.52 -10.34 17.12
N LEU A 147 -13.55 -10.77 16.38
CA LEU A 147 -13.77 -12.18 16.07
C LEU A 147 -12.56 -12.78 15.33
N LEU A 148 -12.06 -12.09 14.30
CA LEU A 148 -10.94 -12.56 13.50
C LEU A 148 -9.62 -12.55 14.29
N VAL A 149 -9.41 -11.60 15.20
CA VAL A 149 -8.30 -11.61 16.15
C VAL A 149 -8.38 -12.85 17.03
N VAL A 150 -9.53 -13.09 17.67
CA VAL A 150 -9.72 -14.22 18.59
C VAL A 150 -9.53 -15.55 17.88
N TRP A 151 -10.09 -15.73 16.69
CA TRP A 151 -9.94 -16.98 15.93
C TRP A 151 -8.51 -17.18 15.43
N SER A 152 -7.85 -16.12 14.94
CA SER A 152 -6.44 -16.19 14.52
C SER A 152 -5.53 -16.51 15.70
N TYR A 153 -5.78 -15.93 16.88
CA TYR A 153 -5.05 -16.22 18.11
C TYR A 153 -5.20 -17.69 18.53
N LYS A 154 -6.42 -18.24 18.48
CA LYS A 154 -6.67 -19.66 18.76
C LYS A 154 -5.93 -20.61 17.80
N LYS A 155 -5.51 -20.11 16.64
CA LYS A 155 -4.75 -20.86 15.62
C LYS A 155 -3.30 -20.36 15.47
N LYS A 156 -2.75 -19.65 16.47
CA LYS A 156 -1.41 -19.02 16.42
C LYS A 156 -0.25 -19.99 16.14
N GLU A 157 -0.44 -21.29 16.40
CA GLU A 157 0.56 -22.32 16.09
C GLU A 157 0.74 -22.53 14.58
N ILE A 158 -0.27 -22.18 13.77
CA ILE A 158 -0.16 -22.19 12.30
C ILE A 158 0.65 -20.96 11.89
N LEU A 159 1.74 -21.17 11.14
CA LEU A 159 2.67 -20.12 10.72
C LEU A 159 1.99 -18.92 10.05
N ALA A 160 0.93 -19.17 9.27
CA ALA A 160 0.11 -18.14 8.62
C ALA A 160 -0.56 -17.15 9.60
N PHE A 161 -0.81 -17.56 10.86
CA PHE A 161 -1.51 -16.76 11.86
C PHE A 161 -0.64 -16.26 13.01
N LYS A 162 0.56 -16.83 13.19
CA LYS A 162 1.46 -16.60 14.34
C LYS A 162 1.56 -15.13 14.77
N HIS A 163 1.78 -14.23 13.80
CA HIS A 163 1.89 -12.78 14.04
C HIS A 163 0.66 -12.00 13.54
N MET A 164 -0.21 -12.65 12.77
CA MET A 164 -1.32 -12.00 12.08
C MET A 164 -2.34 -11.44 13.08
N TRP A 165 -2.64 -12.18 14.14
CA TRP A 165 -3.55 -11.72 15.19
C TRP A 165 -3.05 -10.45 15.89
N ILE A 166 -1.73 -10.33 16.13
CA ILE A 166 -1.12 -9.15 16.77
C ILE A 166 -1.26 -7.95 15.85
N LEU A 167 -0.94 -8.10 14.57
CA LEU A 167 -1.02 -6.99 13.61
C LEU A 167 -2.45 -6.50 13.41
N ILE A 168 -3.43 -7.42 13.33
CA ILE A 168 -4.84 -7.05 13.27
C ILE A 168 -5.25 -6.34 14.56
N SER A 169 -4.83 -6.84 15.72
CA SER A 169 -5.12 -6.23 17.02
C SER A 169 -4.58 -4.81 17.12
N LEU A 170 -3.31 -4.60 16.74
CA LEU A 170 -2.68 -3.28 16.68
C LEU A 170 -3.41 -2.35 15.71
N SER A 171 -3.84 -2.85 14.55
CA SER A 171 -4.58 -2.04 13.59
C SER A 171 -5.89 -1.51 14.18
N PHE A 172 -6.63 -2.33 14.94
CA PHE A 172 -7.86 -1.90 15.61
C PHE A 172 -7.58 -1.04 16.83
N LEU A 173 -6.52 -1.32 17.59
CA LEU A 173 -6.08 -0.54 18.74
C LEU A 173 -5.82 0.92 18.34
N PHE A 174 -5.15 1.16 17.22
CA PHE A 174 -4.90 2.51 16.72
C PHE A 174 -6.11 3.11 16.00
N TYR A 175 -6.97 2.29 15.40
CA TYR A 175 -8.15 2.75 14.67
C TYR A 175 -9.27 3.27 15.57
N VAL A 176 -9.59 2.58 16.67
CA VAL A 176 -10.72 2.92 17.53
C VAL A 176 -10.61 4.33 18.12
N PRO A 177 -9.47 4.76 18.70
CA PRO A 177 -9.31 6.13 19.19
C PRO A 177 -9.48 7.18 18.09
N VAL A 178 -9.00 6.90 16.88
CA VAL A 178 -9.14 7.81 15.73
C VAL A 178 -10.61 8.01 15.38
N VAL A 179 -11.41 6.95 15.31
CA VAL A 179 -12.84 7.07 14.99
C VAL A 179 -13.60 7.86 16.06
N LEU A 180 -13.27 7.65 17.33
CA LEU A 180 -14.01 8.25 18.44
C LEU A 180 -13.58 9.69 18.73
N PHE A 181 -12.30 10.01 18.60
CA PHE A 181 -11.74 11.23 19.18
C PHE A 181 -10.98 12.13 18.20
N SER A 182 -10.74 11.72 16.94
CA SER A 182 -9.96 12.57 16.02
C SER A 182 -10.62 13.92 15.72
N LYS A 183 -11.95 14.02 15.82
CA LYS A 183 -12.68 15.28 15.66
C LYS A 183 -12.50 16.25 16.82
N THR A 184 -12.34 15.74 18.03
CA THR A 184 -12.19 16.55 19.24
C THR A 184 -10.72 16.84 19.55
N VAL A 185 -9.83 15.89 19.25
CA VAL A 185 -8.38 15.99 19.44
C VAL A 185 -7.69 15.64 18.12
N PRO A 186 -7.39 16.62 17.26
CA PRO A 186 -6.79 16.39 15.94
C PRO A 186 -5.48 15.59 15.99
N ALA A 187 -4.68 15.73 17.06
CA ALA A 187 -3.43 14.99 17.24
C ALA A 187 -3.62 13.47 17.28
N ILE A 188 -4.81 12.96 17.69
CA ILE A 188 -5.12 11.53 17.67
C ILE A 188 -5.15 10.99 16.24
N GLY A 189 -5.42 11.84 15.23
CA GLY A 189 -5.32 11.48 13.82
C GLY A 189 -3.96 10.91 13.42
N ALA A 190 -2.87 11.26 14.12
CA ALA A 190 -1.54 10.70 13.87
C ALA A 190 -1.47 9.17 14.05
N LEU A 191 -2.38 8.57 14.84
CA LEU A 191 -2.48 7.11 15.02
C LEU A 191 -2.90 6.38 13.73
N MET A 192 -3.37 7.09 12.69
CA MET A 192 -3.57 6.50 11.37
C MET A 192 -2.28 5.93 10.78
N MET A 193 -1.12 6.55 11.06
CA MET A 193 0.17 6.10 10.52
C MET A 193 0.60 4.72 11.10
N PRO A 194 0.66 4.52 12.44
CA PRO A 194 0.85 3.19 13.04
C PRO A 194 -0.16 2.14 12.57
N LYS A 195 -1.44 2.51 12.40
CA LYS A 195 -2.45 1.62 11.83
C LYS A 195 -2.05 1.18 10.41
N THR A 196 -1.67 2.10 9.54
CA THR A 196 -1.26 1.81 8.16
C THR A 196 0.00 0.93 8.13
N VAL A 197 0.96 1.16 9.05
CA VAL A 197 2.12 0.26 9.22
C VAL A 197 1.68 -1.16 9.57
N ALA A 198 0.68 -1.35 10.45
CA ALA A 198 0.18 -2.68 10.79
C ALA A 198 -0.39 -3.40 9.55
N TYR A 199 -1.13 -2.69 8.69
CA TYR A 199 -1.63 -3.26 7.42
C TYR A 199 -0.52 -3.57 6.42
N LEU A 200 0.47 -2.69 6.28
CA LEU A 200 1.66 -2.96 5.46
C LEU A 200 2.37 -4.24 5.93
N LEU A 201 2.51 -4.40 7.25
CA LEU A 201 3.14 -5.59 7.84
C LEU A 201 2.30 -6.85 7.63
N ILE A 202 0.96 -6.76 7.64
CA ILE A 202 0.08 -7.89 7.27
C ILE A 202 0.40 -8.34 5.84
N VAL A 203 0.45 -7.39 4.91
CA VAL A 203 0.75 -7.68 3.50
C VAL A 203 2.16 -8.26 3.33
N TRP A 204 3.15 -7.64 3.97
CA TRP A 204 4.54 -8.07 3.92
C TRP A 204 4.78 -9.45 4.53
N MET A 205 4.11 -9.78 5.63
CA MET A 205 4.18 -11.12 6.23
C MET A 205 3.56 -12.18 5.32
N GLY A 206 2.42 -11.88 4.69
CA GLY A 206 1.85 -12.77 3.68
C GLY A 206 2.77 -12.92 2.47
N PHE A 207 3.39 -11.83 2.00
CA PHE A 207 4.40 -11.88 0.95
C PHE A 207 5.55 -12.81 1.32
N LYS A 208 6.15 -12.65 2.50
CA LYS A 208 7.23 -13.54 2.98
C LYS A 208 6.79 -14.99 3.17
N TYR A 209 5.55 -15.22 3.58
CA TYR A 209 5.01 -16.56 3.76
C TYR A 209 4.88 -17.30 2.43
N PHE A 210 4.43 -16.62 1.37
CA PHE A 210 4.27 -17.22 0.06
C PHE A 210 5.56 -17.20 -0.78
N VAL A 211 6.40 -16.18 -0.64
CA VAL A 211 7.65 -16.00 -1.38
C VAL A 211 8.83 -16.25 -0.45
N THR A 212 9.18 -17.53 -0.29
CA THR A 212 10.13 -18.03 0.72
C THR A 212 11.59 -17.98 0.25
N ASP A 213 11.83 -18.38 -0.99
CA ASP A 213 13.18 -18.59 -1.52
C ASP A 213 13.51 -17.55 -2.58
N PHE A 214 14.65 -16.88 -2.42
CA PHE A 214 15.18 -16.02 -3.47
C PHE A 214 15.93 -16.87 -4.50
N GLY A 215 15.63 -16.62 -5.77
CA GLY A 215 16.17 -17.32 -6.93
C GLY A 215 15.80 -16.55 -8.19
N ALA A 216 16.31 -16.97 -9.34
CA ALA A 216 16.19 -16.20 -10.58
C ALA A 216 14.73 -15.87 -10.96
N ASN A 217 13.80 -16.80 -10.75
CA ASN A 217 12.38 -16.56 -11.03
C ASN A 217 11.77 -15.41 -10.20
N ASN A 218 12.36 -15.06 -9.04
CA ASN A 218 11.92 -13.87 -8.30
C ASN A 218 12.30 -12.58 -9.01
N LEU A 219 13.48 -12.52 -9.64
CA LEU A 219 13.89 -11.37 -10.45
C LEU A 219 12.90 -11.17 -11.60
N PHE A 220 12.50 -12.26 -12.27
CA PHE A 220 11.53 -12.21 -13.37
C PHE A 220 10.12 -11.83 -12.89
N ALA A 221 9.63 -12.43 -11.81
CA ALA A 221 8.32 -12.09 -11.26
C ALA A 221 8.27 -10.64 -10.75
N ASN A 222 9.38 -10.14 -10.18
CA ASN A 222 9.50 -8.73 -9.80
C ASN A 222 9.58 -7.81 -11.02
N SER A 223 10.24 -8.20 -12.11
CA SER A 223 10.22 -7.39 -13.34
C SER A 223 8.80 -7.24 -13.88
N ILE A 224 8.02 -8.33 -13.95
CA ILE A 224 6.59 -8.27 -14.34
C ILE A 224 5.78 -7.37 -13.39
N THR A 225 6.04 -7.48 -12.08
CA THR A 225 5.37 -6.63 -11.09
C THR A 225 5.66 -5.15 -11.36
N ILE A 226 6.93 -4.80 -11.57
CA ILE A 226 7.35 -3.41 -11.81
C ILE A 226 6.83 -2.89 -13.16
N LEU A 227 6.74 -3.75 -14.19
CA LEU A 227 6.12 -3.41 -15.47
C LEU A 227 4.67 -2.94 -15.26
N ILE A 228 3.88 -3.69 -14.49
CA ILE A 228 2.48 -3.34 -14.18
C ILE A 228 2.41 -2.03 -13.39
N ILE A 229 3.27 -1.84 -12.39
CA ILE A 229 3.36 -0.58 -11.63
C ILE A 229 3.72 0.59 -12.55
N GLY A 230 4.64 0.40 -13.51
CA GLY A 230 5.02 1.41 -14.49
C GLY A 230 3.85 1.84 -15.38
N PHE A 231 3.00 0.91 -15.82
CA PHE A 231 1.78 1.24 -16.56
C PHE A 231 0.77 1.99 -15.69
N ILE A 232 0.54 1.56 -14.45
CA ILE A 232 -0.33 2.27 -13.50
C ILE A 232 0.16 3.71 -13.30
N GLY A 233 1.47 3.91 -13.10
CA GLY A 233 2.07 5.24 -12.96
C GLY A 233 1.90 6.12 -14.20
N GLY A 234 2.00 5.55 -15.40
CA GLY A 234 1.76 6.27 -16.66
C GLY A 234 0.30 6.70 -16.84
N VAL A 235 -0.65 5.83 -16.51
CA VAL A 235 -2.08 6.17 -16.50
C VAL A 235 -2.37 7.24 -15.46
N PHE A 236 -1.83 7.09 -14.24
CA PHE A 236 -2.01 8.09 -13.18
C PHE A 236 -1.52 9.47 -13.61
N TYR A 237 -0.30 9.58 -14.14
CA TYR A 237 0.22 10.85 -14.68
C TYR A 237 -0.76 11.48 -15.67
N ARG A 238 -1.20 10.71 -16.69
CA ARG A 238 -2.04 11.24 -17.77
C ARG A 238 -3.40 11.71 -17.28
N GLU A 239 -4.08 10.91 -16.46
CA GLU A 239 -5.41 11.27 -15.97
C GLU A 239 -5.35 12.39 -14.93
N PHE A 240 -4.30 12.41 -14.10
CA PHE A 240 -4.13 13.42 -13.06
C PHE A 240 -3.87 14.81 -13.65
N THR A 241 -2.92 14.96 -14.58
CA THR A 241 -2.65 16.26 -15.21
C THR A 241 -3.82 16.73 -16.06
N LYS A 242 -4.52 15.81 -16.73
CA LYS A 242 -5.76 16.12 -17.47
C LYS A 242 -6.86 16.64 -16.55
N PHE A 243 -7.06 16.02 -15.38
CA PHE A 243 -8.07 16.45 -14.41
C PHE A 243 -7.84 17.89 -13.93
N TYR A 244 -6.57 18.28 -13.71
CA TYR A 244 -6.19 19.64 -13.31
C TYR A 244 -5.94 20.60 -14.49
N ALA A 245 -6.17 20.16 -15.74
CA ALA A 245 -5.84 20.92 -16.94
C ALA A 245 -4.38 21.45 -16.97
N PHE A 246 -3.45 20.70 -16.39
CA PHE A 246 -2.05 21.10 -16.24
C PHE A 246 -1.21 20.63 -17.43
N THR A 247 -0.48 21.55 -18.08
CA THR A 247 0.24 21.27 -19.35
C THR A 247 1.76 21.30 -19.25
N ASP A 248 2.32 21.85 -18.18
CA ASP A 248 3.78 21.96 -18.05
C ASP A 248 4.43 20.61 -17.73
N ALA A 249 5.75 20.54 -17.95
CA ALA A 249 6.52 19.36 -17.60
C ALA A 249 6.55 19.14 -16.09
N THR A 250 6.25 17.91 -15.65
CA THR A 250 6.25 17.52 -14.24
C THR A 250 7.14 16.30 -13.98
N HIS A 251 7.47 16.09 -12.71
CA HIS A 251 8.09 14.85 -12.26
C HIS A 251 7.16 13.63 -12.44
N LEU A 252 5.84 13.81 -12.41
CA LEU A 252 4.89 12.73 -12.73
C LEU A 252 5.09 12.21 -14.17
N GLY A 253 5.38 13.09 -15.12
CA GLY A 253 5.66 12.69 -16.51
C GLY A 253 6.90 11.78 -16.65
N LYS A 254 7.82 11.82 -15.66
CA LYS A 254 9.03 10.98 -15.63
C LYS A 254 8.79 9.61 -14.99
N VAL A 255 7.74 9.45 -14.17
CA VAL A 255 7.46 8.24 -13.38
C VAL A 255 7.35 6.99 -14.25
N HIS A 256 6.61 7.08 -15.36
CA HIS A 256 6.38 5.95 -16.26
C HIS A 256 7.71 5.39 -16.80
N VAL A 257 8.52 6.25 -17.43
CA VAL A 257 9.78 5.84 -18.07
C VAL A 257 10.81 5.37 -17.04
N HIS A 258 10.95 6.05 -15.89
CA HIS A 258 11.90 5.62 -14.85
C HIS A 258 11.49 4.27 -14.25
N THR A 259 10.20 4.03 -14.02
CA THR A 259 9.72 2.75 -13.50
C THR A 259 9.94 1.62 -14.52
N LEU A 260 9.71 1.89 -15.81
CA LEU A 260 9.96 0.89 -16.86
C LEU A 260 11.45 0.61 -17.08
N VAL A 261 12.27 1.65 -17.23
CA VAL A 261 13.70 1.47 -17.55
C VAL A 261 14.48 1.06 -16.31
N LEU A 262 14.51 1.90 -15.27
CA LEU A 262 15.28 1.64 -14.05
C LEU A 262 14.67 0.56 -13.18
N GLY A 263 13.45 0.10 -13.47
CA GLY A 263 12.75 -0.91 -12.71
C GLY A 263 12.55 -2.22 -13.46
N PHE A 264 11.69 -2.21 -14.48
CA PHE A 264 11.36 -3.40 -15.28
C PHE A 264 12.57 -3.90 -16.09
N VAL A 265 13.17 -3.05 -16.92
CA VAL A 265 14.28 -3.44 -17.81
C VAL A 265 15.49 -3.87 -16.99
N VAL A 266 15.92 -3.11 -16.00
CA VAL A 266 17.05 -3.50 -15.13
C VAL A 266 16.78 -4.82 -14.40
N SER A 267 15.57 -5.05 -13.86
CA SER A 267 15.25 -6.32 -13.20
C SER A 267 15.19 -7.50 -14.18
N LEU A 268 14.66 -7.28 -15.39
CA LEU A 268 14.61 -8.30 -16.44
C LEU A 268 16.02 -8.65 -16.94
N LEU A 269 16.89 -7.65 -17.12
CA LEU A 269 18.29 -7.87 -17.47
C LEU A 269 19.00 -8.66 -16.37
N MET A 270 18.79 -8.31 -15.10
CA MET A 270 19.37 -9.05 -13.98
C MET A 270 18.87 -10.50 -13.93
N TYR A 271 17.59 -10.74 -14.23
CA TYR A 271 17.08 -12.11 -14.41
C TYR A 271 17.83 -12.85 -15.53
N LEU A 272 17.96 -12.25 -16.71
CA LEU A 272 18.63 -12.89 -17.86
C LEU A 272 20.10 -13.20 -17.60
N LEU A 273 20.80 -12.36 -16.85
CA LEU A 273 22.18 -12.59 -16.44
C LEU A 273 22.29 -13.70 -15.38
N ALA A 274 21.35 -13.73 -14.42
CA ALA A 274 21.43 -14.60 -13.25
C ALA A 274 20.70 -15.95 -13.41
N LYS A 275 19.90 -16.15 -14.46
CA LYS A 275 19.03 -17.35 -14.59
C LYS A 275 19.78 -18.68 -14.57
N ASP A 276 21.02 -18.69 -15.06
CA ASP A 276 21.86 -19.89 -15.16
C ASP A 276 22.96 -19.92 -14.08
N MET A 277 22.99 -18.94 -13.16
CA MET A 277 24.04 -18.85 -12.15
C MET A 277 23.83 -19.84 -10.99
N LYS A 278 24.92 -20.39 -10.43
CA LYS A 278 24.84 -21.34 -9.30
C LYS A 278 24.46 -20.68 -7.97
N ASP A 279 24.96 -19.47 -7.69
CA ASP A 279 24.75 -18.76 -6.41
C ASP A 279 23.93 -17.45 -6.55
N VAL A 280 22.75 -17.54 -7.17
CA VAL A 280 21.81 -16.41 -7.31
C VAL A 280 21.36 -15.84 -5.96
N LYS A 281 21.38 -16.65 -4.89
CA LYS A 281 20.95 -16.22 -3.55
C LYS A 281 21.76 -15.05 -3.04
N SER A 282 23.04 -14.96 -3.40
CA SER A 282 23.90 -13.84 -3.00
C SER A 282 23.50 -12.48 -3.62
N LEU A 283 22.69 -12.48 -4.69
CA LEU A 283 22.13 -11.25 -5.28
C LEU A 283 20.94 -10.69 -4.50
N LYS A 284 20.37 -11.44 -3.55
CA LYS A 284 19.16 -11.03 -2.81
C LYS A 284 19.32 -9.67 -2.15
N LYS A 285 20.37 -9.50 -1.37
CA LYS A 285 20.58 -8.29 -0.57
C LYS A 285 20.81 -7.04 -1.43
N PRO A 286 21.73 -7.02 -2.40
CA PRO A 286 21.88 -5.86 -3.27
C PRO A 286 20.60 -5.55 -4.06
N TYR A 287 19.87 -6.57 -4.51
CA TYR A 287 18.61 -6.40 -5.23
C TYR A 287 17.52 -5.77 -4.36
N GLU A 288 17.38 -6.19 -3.10
CA GLU A 288 16.44 -5.58 -2.15
C GLU A 288 16.76 -4.09 -1.88
N ILE A 289 18.05 -3.73 -1.78
CA ILE A 289 18.48 -2.33 -1.62
C ILE A 289 18.16 -1.51 -2.87
N TYR A 290 18.47 -2.05 -4.05
CA TYR A 290 18.12 -1.44 -5.33
C TYR A 290 16.60 -1.19 -5.44
N LEU A 291 15.77 -2.18 -5.14
CA LEU A 291 14.30 -2.02 -5.18
C LEU A 291 13.81 -1.00 -4.15
N THR A 292 14.42 -0.96 -2.96
CA THR A 292 14.11 0.05 -1.94
C THR A 292 14.42 1.46 -2.44
N GLY A 293 15.61 1.65 -3.03
CA GLY A 293 16.01 2.93 -3.64
C GLY A 293 15.11 3.32 -4.80
N LEU A 294 14.69 2.36 -5.64
CA LEU A 294 13.78 2.58 -6.76
C LEU A 294 12.40 3.03 -6.26
N VAL A 295 11.79 2.29 -5.34
CA VAL A 295 10.48 2.64 -4.77
C VAL A 295 10.51 4.04 -4.16
N PHE A 296 11.54 4.35 -3.37
CA PHE A 296 11.67 5.65 -2.74
C PHE A 296 11.88 6.77 -3.76
N THR A 297 12.69 6.55 -4.80
CA THR A 297 12.92 7.52 -5.89
C THR A 297 11.62 7.81 -6.65
N ILE A 298 10.87 6.77 -7.01
CA ILE A 298 9.60 6.93 -7.73
C ILE A 298 8.53 7.58 -6.82
N ALA A 299 8.47 7.23 -5.54
CA ALA A 299 7.58 7.88 -4.58
C ALA A 299 7.88 9.39 -4.45
N ASN A 300 9.16 9.78 -4.43
CA ASN A 300 9.55 11.18 -4.49
C ASN A 300 9.05 11.84 -5.79
N MET A 301 9.26 11.22 -6.95
CA MET A 301 8.75 11.78 -8.22
C MET A 301 7.23 11.97 -8.22
N VAL A 302 6.48 11.03 -7.64
CA VAL A 302 5.02 11.14 -7.51
C VAL A 302 4.63 12.29 -6.58
N VAL A 303 5.22 12.39 -5.39
CA VAL A 303 4.92 13.46 -4.43
C VAL A 303 5.29 14.84 -5.01
N ILE A 304 6.46 14.96 -5.62
CA ILE A 304 6.92 16.21 -6.25
C ILE A 304 6.00 16.59 -7.40
N GLY A 305 5.68 15.64 -8.28
CA GLY A 305 4.85 15.95 -9.43
C GLY A 305 3.38 16.20 -9.07
N ILE A 306 2.84 15.60 -8.01
CA ILE A 306 1.54 16.02 -7.44
C ILE A 306 1.64 17.47 -6.97
N TYR A 307 2.66 17.81 -6.18
CA TYR A 307 2.89 19.18 -5.71
C TYR A 307 2.98 20.19 -6.85
N GLU A 308 3.75 19.90 -7.91
CA GLU A 308 3.89 20.77 -9.07
C GLU A 308 2.55 21.12 -9.72
N VAL A 309 1.63 20.15 -9.78
CA VAL A 309 0.30 20.31 -10.38
C VAL A 309 -0.66 21.07 -9.44
N VAL A 310 -0.65 20.76 -8.14
CA VAL A 310 -1.71 21.20 -7.21
C VAL A 310 -1.36 22.41 -6.36
N ARG A 311 -0.14 22.95 -6.48
CA ARG A 311 0.33 24.09 -5.67
C ARG A 311 -0.28 25.44 -6.06
N GLU A 312 -0.93 25.53 -7.23
CA GLU A 312 -1.57 26.76 -7.75
C GLU A 312 -0.65 28.01 -7.72
N GLY A 313 0.65 27.80 -7.94
CA GLY A 313 1.66 28.88 -7.91
C GLY A 313 2.09 29.34 -6.51
N LEU A 314 1.55 28.76 -5.43
CA LEU A 314 1.91 29.06 -4.05
C LEU A 314 2.90 28.05 -3.49
N ASP A 315 3.93 28.52 -2.78
CA ASP A 315 4.87 27.63 -2.11
C ASP A 315 4.33 27.18 -0.74
N VAL A 316 3.68 26.00 -0.72
CA VAL A 316 3.09 25.41 0.49
C VAL A 316 3.99 24.41 1.22
N ILE A 317 5.18 24.12 0.66
CA ILE A 317 6.19 23.23 1.26
C ILE A 317 7.61 23.79 1.10
N VAL A 318 8.53 23.32 1.96
CA VAL A 318 9.93 23.74 1.95
C VAL A 318 10.71 22.99 0.88
N ARG A 319 11.21 23.70 -0.14
CA ARG A 319 11.95 23.12 -1.26
C ARG A 319 13.17 22.29 -0.85
N ALA A 320 13.94 22.76 0.13
CA ALA A 320 15.10 22.03 0.65
C ALA A 320 14.75 20.63 1.22
N ALA A 321 13.53 20.47 1.76
CA ALA A 321 13.08 19.18 2.29
C ALA A 321 12.82 18.17 1.16
N ILE A 322 12.34 18.64 0.00
CA ILE A 322 12.15 17.82 -1.20
C ILE A 322 13.48 17.39 -1.80
N ASP A 323 14.42 18.33 -1.93
CA ASP A 323 15.74 18.07 -2.52
C ASP A 323 16.51 17.04 -1.67
N GLY A 324 16.43 17.17 -0.34
CA GLY A 324 17.01 16.22 0.60
C GLY A 324 16.45 14.80 0.48
N THR A 325 15.12 14.64 0.39
CA THR A 325 14.50 13.31 0.25
C THR A 325 14.81 12.68 -1.11
N SER A 326 14.85 13.48 -2.17
CA SER A 326 15.27 13.01 -3.50
C SER A 326 16.72 12.52 -3.49
N GLY A 327 17.64 13.24 -2.83
CA GLY A 327 19.06 12.84 -2.71
C GLY A 327 19.25 11.49 -2.03
N ILE A 328 18.48 11.21 -0.97
CA ILE A 328 18.51 9.89 -0.29
C ILE A 328 18.10 8.77 -1.25
N GLY A 329 17.06 8.97 -2.06
CA GLY A 329 16.63 8.00 -3.06
C GLY A 329 17.72 7.67 -4.07
N HIS A 330 18.39 8.70 -4.59
CA HIS A 330 19.49 8.53 -5.53
C HIS A 330 20.66 7.75 -4.93
N ILE A 331 21.06 8.05 -3.69
CA ILE A 331 22.17 7.36 -3.01
C ILE A 331 21.84 5.88 -2.83
N VAL A 332 20.66 5.56 -2.29
CA VAL A 332 20.26 4.16 -2.03
C VAL A 332 20.13 3.39 -3.35
N LEU A 333 19.55 4.00 -4.38
CA LEU A 333 19.42 3.39 -5.71
C LEU A 333 20.79 3.13 -6.35
N ALA A 334 21.71 4.10 -6.28
CA ALA A 334 23.06 3.99 -6.82
C ALA A 334 23.87 2.89 -6.11
N VAL A 335 23.85 2.86 -4.78
CA VAL A 335 24.52 1.81 -4.00
C VAL A 335 23.94 0.44 -4.34
N GLY A 336 22.61 0.32 -4.41
CA GLY A 336 21.93 -0.93 -4.72
C GLY A 336 22.27 -1.45 -6.12
N ILE A 337 22.19 -0.60 -7.14
CA ILE A 337 22.41 -1.02 -8.54
C ILE A 337 23.87 -1.38 -8.79
N VAL A 338 24.82 -0.56 -8.31
CA VAL A 338 26.26 -0.83 -8.48
C VAL A 338 26.64 -2.12 -7.76
N TRP A 339 26.22 -2.29 -6.50
CA TRP A 339 26.51 -3.51 -5.75
C TRP A 339 25.92 -4.75 -6.42
N MET A 340 24.70 -4.66 -6.94
CA MET A 340 24.03 -5.75 -7.65
C MET A 340 24.83 -6.20 -8.88
N PHE A 341 25.24 -5.28 -9.75
CA PHE A 341 25.97 -5.62 -10.97
C PHE A 341 27.40 -6.11 -10.70
N VAL A 342 28.12 -5.50 -9.75
CA VAL A 342 29.44 -5.98 -9.34
C VAL A 342 29.36 -7.40 -8.77
N ARG A 343 28.33 -7.69 -7.95
CA ARG A 343 28.13 -9.04 -7.43
C ARG A 343 27.82 -10.04 -8.56
N ALA A 344 26.95 -9.68 -9.50
CA ALA A 344 26.63 -10.53 -10.65
C ALA A 344 27.86 -10.81 -11.52
N TYR A 345 28.71 -9.79 -11.76
CA TYR A 345 29.98 -9.96 -12.48
C TYR A 345 30.91 -10.95 -11.78
N ASN A 346 31.14 -10.78 -10.47
CA ASN A 346 32.01 -11.66 -9.70
C ASN A 346 31.53 -13.11 -9.69
N LEU A 347 30.22 -13.32 -9.61
CA LEU A 347 29.64 -14.67 -9.74
C LEU A 347 29.96 -15.27 -11.11
N LYS A 348 29.81 -14.47 -12.18
CA LYS A 348 29.98 -14.98 -13.54
C LYS A 348 31.40 -15.39 -13.89
N ILE A 349 32.40 -14.67 -13.37
CA ILE A 349 33.82 -14.99 -13.61
C ILE A 349 34.34 -16.10 -12.68
N SER A 350 33.61 -16.41 -11.60
CA SER A 350 33.94 -17.48 -10.65
C SER A 350 33.34 -18.83 -11.01
N GLU A 351 32.47 -18.87 -12.01
CA GLU A 351 31.91 -20.08 -12.63
C GLU A 351 32.88 -20.65 -13.67
#